data_AF-Z9JQK5-F1
#
_entry.id   AF-Z9JQK5-F1
#
_cell.length_a   1.000
_cell.length_b   1.000
_cell.length_c   1.000
_cell.angle_alpha   90.00
_cell.angle_beta   90.00
_cell.angle_gamma   90.00
#
_symmetry.space_group_name_H-M   'P 1'
#
loop_
_entity.id
_entity.type
_entity.pdbx_description
1 polymer ?
#
loop_
_entity_poly.entity_id
_entity_poly.type
_entity_poly.pdbx_seq_one_letter_code
_entity_poly.pdbx_strand_id
1 'polypeptide(L)'
;MRISELSSASAVSVGTIKYYLREGLLPAGERTSRTTAEYTEAHLERLRLIRALLDEGGLGIDGVRRVLAALDVPDPAHLDLMATAQDALLAESDAEHPDDTRARAWLASRGWPALPDQDPLPGRLEAAWSACERAGIDIGEAAMDRYADAVEQIARVDVASVPTADPAAAVHRVVVGTVMIDPVLSVLRLLAQRAVAWRDFDGHHGPGPGAEAPLSPPASENGSGTSSPPGTPG
;
A
#
# COMPACT_ATOMS: atom_id res chain seq x y z
N MET A 1 0.71 -8.43 29.48
CA MET A 1 0.34 -9.68 28.76
C MET A 1 1.46 -10.72 28.89
N ARG A 2 1.14 -12.00 29.01
CA ARG A 2 2.10 -13.12 28.91
C ARG A 2 2.41 -13.43 27.45
N ILE A 3 3.50 -14.17 27.18
CA ILE A 3 3.93 -14.50 25.81
C ILE A 3 2.87 -15.31 25.02
N SER A 4 2.07 -16.14 25.70
CA SER A 4 0.97 -16.88 25.09
C SER A 4 -0.19 -15.97 24.69
N GLU A 5 -0.52 -14.99 25.53
CA GLU A 5 -1.55 -13.99 25.22
C GLU A 5 -1.09 -13.08 24.07
N LEU A 6 0.19 -12.68 24.07
CA LEU A 6 0.78 -11.91 22.98
C LEU A 6 0.72 -12.69 21.66
N SER A 7 1.07 -13.98 21.69
CA SER A 7 0.99 -14.89 20.54
C SER A 7 -0.42 -14.98 19.97
N SER A 8 -1.43 -15.15 20.83
CA SER A 8 -2.83 -15.18 20.41
C SER A 8 -3.28 -13.84 19.83
N ALA A 9 -2.93 -12.72 20.46
CA ALA A 9 -3.35 -11.40 20.04
C ALA A 9 -2.68 -10.92 18.75
N SER A 10 -1.43 -11.33 18.49
CA SER A 10 -0.67 -10.97 17.29
C SER A 10 -0.83 -11.99 16.14
N ALA A 11 -1.43 -13.15 16.43
CA ALA A 11 -1.43 -14.32 15.55
C ALA A 11 -0.03 -14.76 15.11
N VAL A 12 0.99 -14.53 15.94
CA VAL A 12 2.39 -14.96 15.71
C VAL A 12 2.69 -16.11 16.66
N SER A 13 3.28 -17.20 16.17
CA SER A 13 3.62 -18.32 17.05
C SER A 13 4.62 -17.92 18.15
N VAL A 14 4.54 -18.55 19.33
CA VAL A 14 5.52 -18.31 20.41
C VAL A 14 6.97 -18.58 19.95
N GLY A 15 7.16 -19.56 19.05
CA GLY A 15 8.47 -19.85 18.46
C GLY A 15 9.00 -18.70 17.60
N THR A 16 8.12 -18.09 16.81
CA THR A 16 8.43 -16.92 15.98
C THR A 16 8.63 -15.65 16.83
N ILE A 17 7.86 -15.45 17.90
CA ILE A 17 8.11 -14.35 18.85
C ILE A 17 9.51 -14.48 19.47
N LYS A 18 9.89 -15.70 19.91
CA LYS A 18 11.25 -15.97 20.40
C LYS A 18 12.31 -15.78 19.31
N TYR A 19 11.96 -16.00 18.04
CA TYR A 19 12.82 -15.66 16.92
C TYR A 19 13.06 -14.15 16.83
N TYR A 20 12.00 -13.34 16.80
CA TYR A 20 12.15 -11.89 16.71
C TYR A 20 12.88 -11.30 17.91
N LEU A 21 12.72 -11.87 19.11
CA LEU A 21 13.51 -11.50 20.30
C LEU A 21 15.01 -11.79 20.13
N ARG A 22 15.40 -12.95 19.55
CA ARG A 22 16.82 -13.29 19.33
C ARG A 22 17.46 -12.46 18.21
N GLU A 23 16.69 -12.10 17.18
CA GLU A 23 17.15 -11.26 16.07
C GLU A 23 17.15 -9.76 16.39
N GLY A 24 16.71 -9.38 17.60
CA GLY A 24 16.61 -7.99 18.03
C GLY A 24 15.48 -7.19 17.37
N LEU A 25 14.56 -7.85 16.65
CA LEU A 25 13.42 -7.21 16.01
C LEU A 25 12.34 -6.81 17.02
N LEU A 26 12.21 -7.54 18.14
CA LEU A 26 11.27 -7.23 19.22
C LEU A 26 12.05 -6.93 20.51
N PRO A 27 11.76 -5.83 21.23
CA PRO A 27 12.33 -5.58 22.55
C PRO A 27 12.00 -6.70 23.54
N ALA A 28 12.89 -6.91 24.51
CA ALA A 28 12.65 -7.85 25.58
C ALA A 28 11.49 -7.36 26.48
N GLY A 29 10.57 -8.27 26.80
CA GLY A 29 9.52 -7.99 27.77
C GLY A 29 10.07 -7.74 29.17
N GLU A 30 9.31 -7.02 29.99
CA GLU A 30 9.67 -6.70 31.36
C GLU A 30 9.73 -7.97 32.20
N ARG A 31 10.89 -8.27 32.80
CA ARG A 31 11.08 -9.50 33.57
C ARG A 31 10.34 -9.39 34.89
N THR A 32 9.30 -10.20 35.06
CA THR A 32 8.55 -10.28 36.33
C THR A 32 9.04 -11.43 37.21
N SER A 33 9.79 -12.39 36.66
CA SER A 33 10.43 -13.47 37.41
C SER A 33 11.67 -14.01 36.66
N ARG A 34 12.34 -15.03 37.23
CA ARG A 34 13.46 -15.72 36.57
C ARG A 34 13.05 -16.37 35.24
N THR A 35 11.80 -16.80 35.09
CA THR A 35 11.29 -17.52 33.90
C THR A 35 10.14 -16.81 33.20
N THR A 36 9.69 -15.66 33.69
CA THR A 36 8.51 -14.97 33.17
C THR A 36 8.79 -13.51 32.88
N ALA A 37 8.26 -13.07 31.74
CA ALA A 37 8.24 -11.68 31.32
C ALA A 37 6.80 -11.24 31.04
N GLU A 38 6.57 -9.94 31.13
CA GLU A 38 5.34 -9.28 30.71
C GLU A 38 5.61 -8.40 29.48
N TYR A 39 4.62 -8.41 28.59
CA TYR A 39 4.62 -7.69 27.33
C TYR A 39 3.48 -6.68 27.32
N THR A 40 3.73 -5.55 26.68
CA THR A 40 2.81 -4.40 26.60
C THR A 40 2.16 -4.32 25.22
N GLU A 41 1.18 -3.42 25.05
CA GLU A 41 0.55 -3.17 23.74
C GLU A 41 1.57 -2.74 22.68
N ALA A 42 2.62 -2.00 23.07
CA ALA A 42 3.72 -1.63 22.18
C ALA A 42 4.43 -2.86 21.57
N HIS A 43 4.52 -3.97 22.31
CA HIS A 43 5.07 -5.22 21.75
C HIS A 43 4.11 -5.84 20.73
N LEU A 44 2.80 -5.71 20.95
CA LEU A 44 1.78 -6.21 20.04
C LEU A 44 1.75 -5.38 18.74
N GLU A 45 1.80 -4.06 18.84
CA GLU A 45 1.92 -3.15 17.69
C GLU A 45 3.19 -3.43 16.89
N ARG A 46 4.34 -3.60 17.57
CA ARG A 46 5.59 -3.95 16.89
C ARG A 46 5.54 -5.31 16.19
N LEU A 47 4.86 -6.31 16.76
CA LEU A 47 4.65 -7.60 16.09
C LEU A 47 3.76 -7.48 14.86
N ARG A 48 2.71 -6.66 14.91
CA ARG A 48 1.87 -6.36 13.73
C ARG A 48 2.69 -5.69 12.62
N LEU A 49 3.55 -4.75 13.00
CA LEU A 49 4.47 -4.08 12.06
C LEU A 49 5.48 -5.06 11.44
N ILE A 50 6.14 -5.90 12.24
CA ILE A 50 7.09 -6.91 11.72
C ILE A 50 6.40 -7.80 10.68
N ARG A 51 5.17 -8.24 10.97
CA ARG A 51 4.38 -9.04 10.02
C ARG A 51 4.06 -8.25 8.75
N ALA A 52 3.55 -7.04 8.88
CA ALA A 52 3.27 -6.16 7.74
C ALA A 52 4.47 -6.07 6.78
N LEU A 53 5.66 -5.86 7.34
CA LEU A 53 6.88 -5.71 6.55
C LEU A 53 7.37 -7.03 5.92
N LEU A 54 7.21 -8.17 6.61
CA LEU A 54 7.65 -9.48 6.11
C LEU A 54 6.64 -10.12 5.14
N ASP A 55 5.38 -10.25 5.58
CA ASP A 55 4.35 -11.05 4.92
C ASP A 55 3.82 -10.30 3.68
N GLU A 56 3.56 -9.01 3.81
CA GLU A 56 2.98 -8.20 2.74
C GLU A 56 4.00 -7.27 2.06
N GLY A 57 4.97 -6.76 2.81
CA GLY A 57 6.04 -5.91 2.30
C GLY A 57 7.13 -6.64 1.52
N GLY A 58 7.25 -7.95 1.71
CA GLY A 58 8.25 -8.77 1.05
C GLY A 58 9.71 -8.50 1.48
N LEU A 59 9.93 -7.75 2.55
CA LEU A 59 11.28 -7.48 3.05
C LEU A 59 11.88 -8.75 3.67
N GLY A 60 13.18 -8.96 3.47
CA GLY A 60 13.96 -9.85 4.32
C GLY A 60 14.13 -9.31 5.74
N ILE A 61 14.55 -10.19 6.65
CA ILE A 61 14.78 -9.87 8.07
C ILE A 61 15.72 -8.67 8.26
N ASP A 62 16.72 -8.54 7.42
CA ASP A 62 17.67 -7.42 7.48
C ASP A 62 17.03 -6.08 7.06
N GLY A 63 16.15 -6.10 6.06
CA GLY A 63 15.34 -4.94 5.68
C GLY A 63 14.42 -4.50 6.82
N VAL A 64 13.69 -5.45 7.42
CA VAL A 64 12.83 -5.16 8.58
C VAL A 64 13.64 -4.59 9.74
N ARG A 65 14.85 -5.10 10.01
CA ARG A 65 15.71 -4.56 11.06
C ARG A 65 16.08 -3.09 10.81
N ARG A 66 16.48 -2.73 9.59
CA ARG A 66 16.81 -1.35 9.22
C ARG A 66 15.63 -0.42 9.42
N VAL A 67 14.46 -0.83 8.94
CA VAL A 67 13.21 -0.08 9.09
C VAL A 67 12.92 0.17 10.57
N LEU A 68 12.89 -0.88 11.39
CA LEU A 68 12.59 -0.77 12.82
C LEU A 68 13.61 0.10 13.57
N ALA A 69 14.90 -0.04 13.24
CA ALA A 69 15.96 0.78 13.83
C ALA A 69 15.76 2.27 13.54
N ALA A 70 15.26 2.61 12.35
CA ALA A 70 14.92 3.98 12.00
C ALA A 70 13.79 4.51 12.90
N LEU A 71 12.74 3.72 13.14
CA LEU A 71 11.61 4.11 14.01
C LEU A 71 12.01 4.27 15.48
N ASP A 72 13.04 3.56 15.93
CA ASP A 72 13.51 3.60 17.31
C ASP A 72 14.39 4.83 17.62
N VAL A 73 14.71 5.67 16.61
CA VAL A 73 15.44 6.93 16.81
C VAL A 73 14.50 7.98 17.42
N PRO A 74 14.84 8.60 18.57
CA PRO A 74 14.05 9.68 19.14
C PRO A 74 14.12 10.94 18.25
N ASP A 75 12.95 11.46 17.87
CA ASP A 75 12.77 12.70 17.10
C ASP A 75 13.43 12.75 15.69
N PRO A 76 13.10 11.82 14.77
CA PRO A 76 13.60 11.91 13.41
C PRO A 76 12.78 12.96 12.64
N ALA A 77 13.44 13.76 11.81
CA ALA A 77 12.70 14.54 10.82
C ALA A 77 11.88 13.58 9.96
N HIS A 78 10.59 13.86 9.79
CA HIS A 78 9.62 12.98 9.12
C HIS A 78 10.08 12.45 7.74
N LEU A 79 10.83 13.28 7.01
CA LEU A 79 11.41 12.95 5.70
C LEU A 79 12.54 11.91 5.78
N ASP A 80 13.34 11.92 6.85
CA ASP A 80 14.47 10.98 7.02
C ASP A 80 13.98 9.55 7.22
N LEU A 81 12.81 9.37 7.85
CA LEU A 81 12.19 8.06 8.04
C LEU A 81 11.54 7.51 6.79
N MET A 82 10.91 8.39 6.00
CA MET A 82 10.43 8.04 4.66
C MET A 82 11.59 7.57 3.78
N ALA A 83 12.66 8.35 3.71
CA ALA A 83 13.86 8.00 2.96
C ALA A 83 14.48 6.69 3.46
N THR A 84 14.62 6.50 4.78
CA THR A 84 15.18 5.26 5.34
C THR A 84 14.31 4.03 5.08
N ALA A 85 12.98 4.18 5.13
CA ALA A 85 12.06 3.08 4.83
C ALA A 85 12.09 2.72 3.34
N GLN A 86 12.16 3.74 2.47
CA GLN A 86 12.38 3.55 1.04
C GLN A 86 13.73 2.86 0.82
N ASP A 87 14.85 3.38 1.32
CA ASP A 87 16.17 2.77 1.19
C ASP A 87 16.20 1.31 1.66
N ALA A 88 15.52 0.99 2.77
CA ALA A 88 15.45 -0.38 3.27
C ALA A 88 14.65 -1.31 2.36
N LEU A 89 13.57 -0.82 1.73
CA LEU A 89 12.82 -1.49 0.66
C LEU A 89 13.68 -1.68 -0.59
N LEU A 90 14.51 -0.68 -0.88
CA LEU A 90 15.22 -0.57 -2.14
C LEU A 90 16.56 -1.33 -2.12
N ALA A 91 17.12 -1.59 -0.95
CA ALA A 91 18.41 -2.28 -0.74
C ALA A 91 18.41 -3.79 -1.09
N GLU A 92 17.27 -4.40 -1.43
CA GLU A 92 17.25 -5.79 -1.93
C GLU A 92 17.52 -5.91 -3.45
N SER A 93 17.65 -4.78 -4.16
CA SER A 93 18.00 -4.75 -5.57
C SER A 93 19.43 -4.25 -5.72
N ASP A 94 20.40 -5.13 -5.50
CA ASP A 94 21.81 -4.93 -5.85
C ASP A 94 21.92 -4.90 -7.40
N ALA A 95 21.56 -3.77 -7.99
CA ALA A 95 21.91 -3.44 -9.36
C ALA A 95 23.13 -2.51 -9.31
N GLU A 96 24.20 -2.93 -10.00
CA GLU A 96 25.36 -2.11 -10.35
C GLU A 96 24.90 -0.69 -10.74
N HIS A 97 25.41 0.35 -10.07
CA HIS A 97 24.94 1.72 -10.23
C HIS A 97 25.10 2.14 -11.69
N PRO A 98 24.01 2.20 -12.49
CA PRO A 98 24.10 2.64 -13.87
C PRO A 98 24.49 4.11 -13.87
N ASP A 99 25.02 4.59 -15.00
CA ASP A 99 25.10 6.03 -15.25
C ASP A 99 23.69 6.64 -15.15
N ASP A 100 23.40 7.31 -14.04
CA ASP A 100 22.08 7.87 -13.72
C ASP A 100 21.89 9.30 -14.25
N THR A 101 22.83 9.79 -15.08
CA THR A 101 22.84 11.16 -15.60
C THR A 101 21.51 11.52 -16.29
N ARG A 102 20.95 10.60 -17.09
CA ARG A 102 19.66 10.80 -17.76
C ARG A 102 18.53 10.94 -16.74
N ALA A 103 18.41 10.00 -15.81
CA ALA A 103 17.38 10.03 -14.77
C ALA A 103 17.46 11.30 -13.92
N ARG A 104 18.66 11.71 -13.48
CA ARG A 104 18.86 12.95 -12.71
C ARG A 104 18.48 14.20 -13.51
N ALA A 105 18.84 14.27 -14.79
CA ALA A 105 18.47 15.39 -15.66
C ALA A 105 16.94 15.48 -15.85
N TRP A 106 16.27 14.33 -16.03
CA TRP A 106 14.81 14.27 -16.13
C TRP A 106 14.11 14.62 -14.81
N LEU A 107 14.59 14.14 -13.67
CA LEU A 107 14.07 14.53 -12.35
C LEU A 107 14.19 16.04 -12.11
N ALA A 108 15.31 16.65 -12.54
CA ALA A 108 15.51 18.09 -12.45
C ALA A 108 14.57 18.87 -13.39
N SER A 109 14.30 18.38 -14.61
CA SER A 109 13.38 19.04 -15.54
C SER A 109 11.92 19.06 -15.04
N ARG A 110 11.54 18.07 -14.21
CA ARG A 110 10.26 18.04 -13.48
C ARG A 110 10.15 19.08 -12.37
N GLY A 111 11.25 19.69 -11.95
CA GLY A 111 11.29 20.64 -10.84
C GLY A 111 11.15 19.98 -9.46
N TRP A 112 11.41 18.67 -9.36
CA TRP A 112 11.46 17.98 -8.07
C TRP A 112 12.74 18.39 -7.30
N PRO A 113 12.71 18.34 -5.95
CA PRO A 113 13.89 18.64 -5.14
C PRO A 113 15.08 17.76 -5.54
N ALA A 114 16.28 18.36 -5.55
CA ALA A 114 17.49 17.61 -5.80
C ALA A 114 17.73 16.58 -4.68
N LEU A 115 17.99 15.34 -5.08
CA LEU A 115 18.36 14.25 -4.19
C LEU A 115 19.87 14.27 -3.92
N PRO A 116 20.33 13.80 -2.75
CA PRO A 116 21.76 13.59 -2.49
C PRO A 116 22.46 12.75 -3.56
N ASP A 117 23.77 12.92 -3.71
CA ASP A 117 24.56 12.20 -4.72
C ASP A 117 24.52 10.68 -4.50
N GLN A 118 24.47 10.24 -3.25
CA GLN A 118 24.41 8.83 -2.86
C GLN A 118 22.99 8.24 -2.80
N ASP A 119 21.96 9.01 -3.16
CA ASP A 119 20.57 8.52 -3.17
C ASP A 119 20.40 7.42 -4.25
N PRO A 120 19.85 6.24 -3.90
CA PRO A 120 19.74 5.12 -4.84
C PRO A 120 18.61 5.29 -5.87
N LEU A 121 17.66 6.19 -5.67
CA LEU A 121 16.45 6.29 -6.50
C LEU A 121 16.73 6.64 -7.97
N PRO A 122 17.60 7.63 -8.30
CA PRO A 122 17.88 7.97 -9.70
C PRO A 122 18.49 6.79 -10.47
N GLY A 123 19.47 6.09 -9.89
CA GLY A 123 20.09 4.92 -10.51
C GLY A 123 19.11 3.76 -10.73
N ARG A 124 18.18 3.56 -9.80
CA ARG A 124 17.11 2.55 -9.96
C ARG A 124 16.10 2.91 -11.04
N LEU A 125 15.68 4.17 -11.11
CA LEU A 125 14.81 4.66 -12.17
C LEU A 125 15.47 4.43 -13.53
N GLU A 126 16.75 4.76 -13.66
CA GLU A 126 17.53 4.54 -14.87
C GLU A 126 17.61 3.05 -15.24
N ALA A 127 17.93 2.18 -14.26
CA ALA A 127 17.99 0.74 -14.48
C ALA A 127 16.66 0.18 -15.02
N ALA A 128 15.53 0.60 -14.43
CA ALA A 128 14.19 0.17 -14.83
C ALA A 128 13.79 0.73 -16.21
N TRP A 129 14.06 2.00 -16.46
CA TRP A 129 13.77 2.65 -17.74
C TRP A 129 14.58 1.99 -18.87
N SER A 130 15.88 1.85 -18.69
CA SER A 130 16.75 1.15 -19.64
C SER A 130 16.35 -0.32 -19.84
N ALA A 131 15.80 -0.99 -18.82
CA ALA A 131 15.30 -2.36 -18.97
C ALA A 131 14.08 -2.46 -19.90
N CYS A 132 13.16 -1.48 -19.83
CA CYS A 132 12.03 -1.41 -20.76
C CYS A 132 12.51 -1.23 -22.21
N GLU A 133 13.47 -0.32 -22.43
CA GLU A 133 14.03 -0.07 -23.76
C GLU A 133 14.71 -1.31 -24.34
N ARG A 134 15.52 -2.02 -23.52
CA ARG A 134 16.13 -3.30 -23.93
C ARG A 134 15.09 -4.38 -24.26
N ALA A 135 13.92 -4.33 -23.65
CA ALA A 135 12.79 -5.22 -23.95
C ALA A 135 11.96 -4.77 -25.16
N GLY A 136 12.35 -3.68 -25.84
CA GLY A 136 11.62 -3.11 -26.97
C GLY A 136 10.38 -2.30 -26.58
N ILE A 137 10.24 -1.97 -25.29
CA ILE A 137 9.18 -1.09 -24.78
C ILE A 137 9.77 0.33 -24.71
N ASP A 138 9.52 1.11 -25.76
CA ASP A 138 9.95 2.50 -25.81
C ASP A 138 9.05 3.38 -24.92
N ILE A 139 9.59 3.79 -23.78
CA ILE A 139 8.96 4.75 -22.87
C ILE A 139 9.63 6.11 -23.11
N GLY A 140 9.17 6.83 -24.13
CA GLY A 140 9.66 8.18 -24.40
C GLY A 140 9.36 9.15 -23.25
N GLU A 141 10.06 10.29 -23.22
CA GLU A 141 9.94 11.30 -22.15
C GLU A 141 8.49 11.78 -21.93
N ALA A 142 7.70 11.98 -23.00
CA ALA A 142 6.30 12.38 -22.87
C ALA A 142 5.40 11.32 -22.19
N ALA A 143 5.78 10.04 -22.25
CA ALA A 143 5.10 8.98 -21.49
C ALA A 143 5.57 9.01 -20.02
N MET A 144 6.87 9.21 -19.79
CA MET A 144 7.44 9.39 -18.46
C MET A 144 6.79 10.56 -17.72
N ASP A 145 6.59 11.70 -18.38
CA ASP A 145 5.96 12.88 -17.78
C ASP A 145 4.52 12.60 -17.33
N ARG A 146 3.74 11.87 -18.15
CA ARG A 146 2.38 11.48 -17.78
C ARG A 146 2.34 10.47 -16.65
N TYR A 147 3.31 9.55 -16.58
CA TYR A 147 3.46 8.68 -15.42
C TYR A 147 3.81 9.48 -14.18
N ALA A 148 4.74 10.44 -14.28
CA ALA A 148 5.13 11.35 -13.21
C ALA A 148 3.92 12.12 -12.65
N ASP A 149 3.11 12.71 -13.53
CA ASP A 149 1.89 13.44 -13.13
C ASP A 149 0.92 12.55 -12.35
N ALA A 150 0.77 11.29 -12.75
CA ALA A 150 -0.11 10.34 -12.06
C ALA A 150 0.45 9.91 -10.70
N VAL A 151 1.75 9.61 -10.61
CA VAL A 151 2.37 9.22 -9.32
C VAL A 151 2.46 10.39 -8.35
N GLU A 152 2.52 11.64 -8.83
CA GLU A 152 2.39 12.81 -7.95
C GLU A 152 1.01 12.90 -7.28
N GLN A 153 -0.07 12.50 -7.97
CA GLN A 153 -1.39 12.45 -7.32
C GLN A 153 -1.42 11.40 -6.22
N ILE A 154 -0.80 10.25 -6.44
CA ILE A 154 -0.66 9.19 -5.45
C ILE A 154 0.15 9.71 -4.25
N ALA A 155 1.33 10.30 -4.51
CA ALA A 155 2.19 10.86 -3.47
C ALA A 155 1.48 11.93 -2.62
N ARG A 156 0.62 12.76 -3.23
CA ARG A 156 -0.20 13.73 -2.48
C ARG A 156 -1.18 13.05 -1.52
N VAL A 157 -1.80 11.95 -1.94
CA VAL A 157 -2.68 11.15 -1.06
C VAL A 157 -1.88 10.53 0.07
N ASP A 158 -0.71 9.97 -0.24
CA ASP A 158 0.15 9.31 0.74
C ASP A 158 0.63 10.29 1.81
N VAL A 159 1.18 11.44 1.40
CA VAL A 159 1.64 12.49 2.32
C VAL A 159 0.50 13.09 3.13
N ALA A 160 -0.69 13.29 2.53
CA ALA A 160 -1.86 13.80 3.25
C ALA A 160 -2.42 12.81 4.29
N SER A 161 -2.13 11.51 4.14
CA SER A 161 -2.63 10.47 5.04
C SER A 161 -1.87 10.36 6.37
N VAL A 162 -0.71 11.03 6.48
CA VAL A 162 0.18 11.00 7.63
C VAL A 162 -0.39 11.84 8.78
N PRO A 163 -0.64 11.25 9.97
CA PRO A 163 -1.05 11.99 11.17
C PRO A 163 0.02 12.99 11.59
N THR A 164 -0.33 14.27 11.74
CA THR A 164 0.60 15.32 12.19
C THR A 164 0.68 15.48 13.71
N ALA A 165 -0.28 14.90 14.44
CA ALA A 165 -0.43 15.10 15.88
C ALA A 165 0.40 14.13 16.74
N ASP A 166 0.85 13.01 16.17
CA ASP A 166 1.65 11.99 16.87
C ASP A 166 2.80 11.53 15.97
N PRO A 167 4.04 11.94 16.26
CA PRO A 167 5.22 11.52 15.52
C PRO A 167 5.37 9.99 15.46
N ALA A 168 5.07 9.24 16.52
CA ALA A 168 5.21 7.78 16.48
C ALA A 168 4.19 7.14 15.53
N ALA A 169 2.93 7.62 15.54
CA ALA A 169 1.91 7.18 14.59
C ALA A 169 2.19 7.63 13.14
N ALA A 170 2.77 8.82 12.96
CA ALA A 170 3.20 9.33 11.65
C ALA A 170 4.21 8.39 11.00
N VAL A 171 5.16 7.93 11.80
CA VAL A 171 6.29 7.10 11.41
C VAL A 171 5.86 5.67 11.11
N HIS A 172 5.03 5.09 11.99
CA HIS A 172 4.41 3.79 11.73
C HIS A 172 3.58 3.82 10.43
N ARG A 173 2.77 4.87 10.21
CA ARG A 173 1.95 4.98 9.01
C ARG A 173 2.75 5.28 7.75
N VAL A 174 3.83 6.04 7.84
CA VAL A 174 4.75 6.28 6.72
C VAL A 174 5.41 4.98 6.27
N VAL A 175 5.97 4.24 7.21
CA VAL A 175 6.72 3.02 6.89
C VAL A 175 5.79 1.92 6.41
N VAL A 176 4.69 1.68 7.13
CA VAL A 176 3.67 0.71 6.70
C VAL A 176 3.00 1.17 5.41
N GLY A 177 2.73 2.47 5.26
CA GLY A 177 2.14 3.05 4.05
C GLY A 177 3.02 2.77 2.84
N THR A 178 4.28 3.20 2.87
CA THR A 178 5.21 3.04 1.75
C THR A 178 5.47 1.58 1.38
N VAL A 179 5.57 0.68 2.38
CA VAL A 179 5.81 -0.75 2.11
C VAL A 179 4.55 -1.46 1.61
N MET A 180 3.39 -1.15 2.19
CA MET A 180 2.15 -1.91 1.97
C MET A 180 1.30 -1.35 0.82
N ILE A 181 1.54 -0.09 0.42
CA ILE A 181 0.75 0.54 -0.65
C ILE A 181 1.20 0.07 -2.03
N ASP A 182 2.47 -0.31 -2.20
CA ASP A 182 3.02 -0.76 -3.48
C ASP A 182 2.24 -1.95 -4.09
N PRO A 183 1.92 -3.03 -3.34
CA PRO A 183 1.04 -4.10 -3.84
C PRO A 183 -0.36 -3.60 -4.21
N VAL A 184 -0.93 -2.69 -3.43
CA VAL A 184 -2.27 -2.12 -3.68
C VAL A 184 -2.27 -1.30 -4.96
N LEU A 185 -1.30 -0.40 -5.15
CA LEU A 185 -1.15 0.41 -6.35
C LEU A 185 -0.90 -0.43 -7.59
N SER A 186 -0.09 -1.48 -7.46
CA SER A 186 0.16 -2.44 -8.55
C SER A 186 -1.13 -3.10 -9.02
N VAL A 187 -1.97 -3.58 -8.10
CA VAL A 187 -3.27 -4.17 -8.44
C VAL A 187 -4.23 -3.12 -9.01
N LEU A 188 -4.30 -1.93 -8.42
CA LEU A 188 -5.15 -0.84 -8.91
C LEU A 188 -4.77 -0.41 -10.32
N ARG A 189 -3.48 -0.33 -10.64
CA ARG A 189 -2.98 -0.03 -11.99
C ARG A 189 -3.50 -1.06 -13.00
N LEU A 190 -3.43 -2.35 -12.67
CA LEU A 190 -3.93 -3.43 -13.55
C LEU A 190 -5.45 -3.36 -13.72
N LEU A 191 -6.20 -3.08 -12.65
CA LEU A 191 -7.64 -2.88 -12.71
C LEU A 191 -8.02 -1.66 -13.55
N ALA A 192 -7.28 -0.56 -13.42
CA ALA A 192 -7.48 0.66 -14.21
C ALA A 192 -7.22 0.41 -15.70
N GLN A 193 -6.15 -0.30 -16.05
CA GLN A 193 -5.85 -0.71 -17.43
C GLN A 193 -7.01 -1.52 -18.03
N ARG A 194 -7.55 -2.49 -17.27
CA ARG A 194 -8.70 -3.29 -17.71
C ARG A 194 -9.95 -2.43 -17.90
N ALA A 195 -10.23 -1.52 -16.97
CA ALA A 195 -11.38 -0.62 -17.05
C ALA A 195 -11.31 0.33 -18.25
N VAL A 196 -10.12 0.86 -18.56
CA VAL A 196 -9.91 1.71 -19.76
C VAL A 196 -10.07 0.88 -21.03
N ALA A 197 -9.40 -0.29 -21.10
CA ALA A 197 -9.50 -1.17 -22.27
C ALA A 197 -10.94 -1.60 -22.57
N TRP A 198 -11.75 -1.87 -21.54
CA TRP A 198 -13.17 -2.19 -21.70
C TRP A 198 -14.00 -1.04 -22.23
N ARG A 199 -13.78 0.18 -21.72
CA ARG A 199 -14.49 1.37 -22.22
C ARG A 199 -14.14 1.67 -23.67
N ASP A 200 -12.88 1.47 -24.05
CA ASP A 200 -12.44 1.64 -25.42
C ASP A 200 -13.03 0.54 -26.33
N PHE A 201 -13.13 -0.69 -25.84
CA PHE A 201 -13.74 -1.80 -26.60
C PHE A 201 -15.26 -1.63 -26.78
N ASP A 202 -15.98 -1.22 -25.74
CA ASP A 202 -17.41 -0.91 -25.77
C ASP A 202 -17.70 0.36 -26.59
N GLY A 203 -16.78 1.34 -26.62
CA GLY A 203 -16.88 2.52 -27.46
C GLY A 203 -16.74 2.24 -28.96
N HIS A 204 -16.04 1.17 -29.35
CA HIS A 204 -15.92 0.70 -30.73
C HIS A 204 -17.04 -0.26 -31.15
N HIS A 205 -17.76 -0.83 -30.19
CA HIS A 205 -19.02 -1.57 -30.40
C HIS A 205 -20.17 -0.72 -29.87
N GLY A 206 -20.54 0.33 -30.63
CA GLY A 206 -21.82 1.02 -30.43
C GLY A 206 -22.96 0.00 -30.27
N PRO A 207 -24.02 0.31 -29.51
CA PRO A 207 -24.96 -0.68 -29.02
C PRO A 207 -25.44 -1.56 -30.18
N GLY A 208 -24.99 -2.83 -30.19
CA GLY A 208 -25.45 -3.80 -31.17
C GLY A 208 -26.98 -3.88 -31.09
N PRO A 209 -27.69 -4.11 -32.22
CA PRO A 209 -29.14 -4.14 -32.21
C PRO A 209 -29.60 -5.37 -31.41
N GLY A 210 -29.90 -5.15 -30.14
CA GLY A 210 -30.26 -6.20 -29.19
C GLY A 210 -30.60 -5.68 -27.81
N ALA A 211 -30.99 -4.41 -27.67
CA ALA A 211 -31.75 -3.98 -26.50
C ALA A 211 -33.22 -4.31 -26.78
N GLU A 212 -33.71 -5.38 -26.17
CA GLU A 212 -35.13 -5.72 -26.10
C GLU A 212 -35.94 -4.47 -25.75
N ALA A 213 -36.83 -4.07 -26.67
CA ALA A 213 -37.92 -3.17 -26.35
C ALA A 213 -38.96 -3.95 -25.52
N PRO A 214 -39.65 -3.28 -24.58
CA PRO A 214 -40.28 -3.92 -23.43
C PRO A 214 -41.55 -4.68 -23.84
N LEU A 215 -41.68 -5.92 -23.35
CA LEU A 215 -42.97 -6.60 -23.34
C LEU A 215 -43.91 -5.85 -22.39
N SER A 216 -44.84 -5.11 -22.97
CA SER A 216 -45.98 -4.53 -22.25
C SER A 216 -46.81 -5.66 -21.63
N PRO A 217 -47.25 -5.56 -20.36
CA PRO A 217 -48.19 -6.51 -19.81
C PRO A 217 -49.59 -6.27 -20.43
N PRO A 218 -50.41 -7.32 -20.64
CA PRO A 218 -51.78 -7.12 -21.07
C PRO A 218 -52.59 -6.41 -19.98
N ALA A 219 -53.44 -5.48 -20.42
CA ALA A 219 -54.31 -4.67 -19.60
C ALA A 219 -55.14 -5.50 -18.60
N SER A 220 -55.06 -5.13 -17.33
CA SER A 220 -56.04 -5.55 -16.33
C SER A 220 -57.34 -4.80 -16.58
N GLU A 221 -58.41 -5.53 -16.89
CA GLU A 221 -59.77 -5.01 -16.78
C GLU A 221 -60.06 -4.68 -15.30
N ASN A 222 -60.12 -3.37 -15.00
CA ASN A 222 -60.91 -2.84 -13.90
C ASN A 222 -62.37 -3.32 -14.10
N GLY A 223 -63.15 -3.72 -13.11
CA GLY A 223 -63.17 -3.43 -11.70
C GLY A 223 -64.65 -3.44 -11.26
N SER A 224 -64.88 -3.19 -9.97
CA SER A 224 -66.17 -3.04 -9.27
C SER A 224 -66.94 -4.34 -8.95
N GLY A 225 -67.48 -4.56 -7.76
CA GLY A 225 -67.73 -3.63 -6.67
C GLY A 225 -67.89 -4.33 -5.32
N THR A 226 -67.48 -3.58 -4.32
CA THR A 226 -67.76 -3.65 -2.89
C THR A 226 -69.24 -3.86 -2.56
N SER A 227 -69.55 -4.70 -1.56
CA SER A 227 -70.62 -4.45 -0.58
C SER A 227 -70.68 -5.55 0.48
N SER A 228 -70.16 -5.27 1.68
CA SER A 228 -70.54 -5.96 2.92
C SER A 228 -72.01 -5.68 3.28
N PRO A 229 -72.66 -6.54 4.09
CA PRO A 229 -73.65 -6.08 5.03
C PRO A 229 -73.18 -6.37 6.47
N PRO A 230 -73.44 -5.45 7.40
CA PRO A 230 -73.90 -5.91 8.70
C PRO A 230 -75.12 -5.12 9.13
N GLY A 231 -76.19 -5.82 9.53
CA GLY A 231 -77.28 -5.19 10.24
C GLY A 231 -78.59 -5.94 10.17
N THR A 232 -78.85 -6.77 11.19
CA THR A 232 -80.17 -6.77 11.86
C THR A 232 -80.00 -7.27 13.29
N PRO A 233 -80.42 -6.50 14.31
CA PRO A 233 -80.88 -7.05 15.57
C PRO A 233 -82.42 -7.14 15.53
N GLY A 234 -82.97 -8.32 15.88
CA GLY A 234 -84.41 -8.57 15.95
C GLY A 234 -84.73 -10.05 15.86
#